data_AF-A0A422NLL9-F1
#
_entry.id   AF-A0A422NLL9-F1
#
_cell.length_a   1.000
_cell.length_b   1.000
_cell.length_c   1.000
_cell.angle_alpha   90.00
_cell.angle_beta   90.00
_cell.angle_gamma   90.00
#
_symmetry.space_group_name_H-M   'P 1'
#
loop_
_entity.id
_entity.type
_entity.pdbx_description
1 polymer ?
#
loop_
_entity_poly.entity_id
_entity_poly.type
_entity_poly.pdbx_seq_one_letter_code
_entity_poly.pdbx_strand_id
1 'polypeptide(L)'
;MFFDDNEEPHEGSRDGRSPSSGASSVGDVPLPPLPPPTPPSRINDMATEEIYSIIKELRRQIDDPATHQDIKAMLKKEPSVLLAVARVLHESALLRRTVVGVDGQVEEQVVPLPQAPPPPLPSGYRSWA
;
A
#
# COMPACT_ATOMS: atom_id res chain seq x y z
N MET A 1 -22.58 -69.79 34.95
CA MET A 1 -21.67 -70.26 33.88
C MET A 1 -22.49 -70.28 32.61
N PHE A 2 -22.05 -69.47 31.62
CA PHE A 2 -22.21 -69.42 30.14
C PHE A 2 -23.43 -70.12 29.50
N PHE A 3 -24.09 -69.55 28.47
CA PHE A 3 -23.68 -69.50 27.05
C PHE A 3 -24.35 -68.28 26.36
N ASP A 4 -23.59 -67.36 25.75
CA ASP A 4 -23.10 -67.34 24.34
C ASP A 4 -24.08 -66.56 23.43
N ASP A 5 -23.69 -65.33 23.10
CA ASP A 5 -24.44 -64.36 22.28
C ASP A 5 -24.06 -64.58 20.81
N ASN A 6 -25.08 -64.92 20.02
CA ASN A 6 -24.99 -65.50 18.69
C ASN A 6 -24.82 -64.41 17.61
N GLU A 7 -23.80 -64.56 16.78
CA GLU A 7 -23.50 -63.74 15.59
C GLU A 7 -24.68 -63.66 14.60
N GLU A 8 -25.07 -62.46 14.18
CA GLU A 8 -25.91 -62.23 13.00
C GLU A 8 -25.05 -61.82 11.78
N PRO A 9 -25.18 -62.51 10.63
CA PRO A 9 -24.66 -62.00 9.37
C PRO A 9 -25.78 -61.51 8.42
N HIS A 10 -25.50 -60.35 7.82
CA HIS A 10 -25.66 -60.01 6.40
C HIS A 10 -27.00 -60.27 5.66
N GLU A 11 -27.63 -59.19 5.15
CA GLU A 11 -27.75 -58.84 3.70
C GLU A 11 -28.90 -57.84 3.45
N GLY A 12 -28.67 -56.83 2.60
CA GLY A 12 -29.73 -55.87 2.25
C GLY A 12 -29.35 -54.67 1.38
N SER A 13 -28.92 -54.93 0.14
CA SER A 13 -29.03 -54.13 -1.09
C SER A 13 -29.35 -52.60 -1.06
N ARG A 14 -28.42 -51.87 -1.70
CA ARG A 14 -28.58 -50.95 -2.86
C ARG A 14 -29.06 -49.49 -2.69
N ASP A 15 -28.18 -48.63 -3.23
CA ASP A 15 -28.43 -47.36 -3.91
C ASP A 15 -28.93 -46.17 -3.08
N GLY A 16 -28.03 -45.67 -2.23
CA GLY A 16 -28.16 -44.39 -1.54
C GLY A 16 -27.12 -43.36 -1.99
N ARG A 17 -27.15 -43.00 -3.28
CA ARG A 17 -26.71 -41.70 -3.84
C ARG A 17 -25.51 -41.04 -3.14
N SER A 18 -24.32 -41.19 -3.71
CA SER A 18 -23.18 -40.31 -3.42
C SER A 18 -23.65 -38.85 -3.45
N PRO A 19 -23.50 -38.06 -2.37
CA PRO A 19 -23.50 -36.63 -2.53
C PRO A 19 -22.23 -36.35 -3.32
N SER A 20 -22.38 -36.12 -4.62
CA SER A 20 -21.44 -35.30 -5.36
C SER A 20 -21.25 -34.06 -4.51
N SER A 21 -20.12 -33.98 -3.80
CA SER A 21 -19.61 -32.73 -3.25
C SER A 21 -19.31 -31.87 -4.46
N GLY A 22 -20.37 -31.31 -5.03
CA GLY A 22 -20.29 -30.09 -5.80
C GLY A 22 -19.65 -29.12 -4.83
N ALA A 23 -18.36 -28.91 -5.03
CA ALA A 23 -17.78 -27.61 -4.76
C ALA A 23 -18.73 -26.67 -5.47
N SER A 24 -19.66 -26.10 -4.71
CA SER A 24 -20.45 -24.96 -5.14
C SER A 24 -19.37 -23.97 -5.52
N SER A 25 -19.14 -23.85 -6.83
CA SER A 25 -18.34 -22.80 -7.41
C SER A 25 -19.06 -21.54 -7.00
N VAL A 26 -18.75 -21.03 -5.82
CA VAL A 26 -19.03 -19.65 -5.43
C VAL A 26 -18.42 -18.88 -6.57
N GLY A 27 -19.30 -18.40 -7.45
CA GLY A 27 -18.90 -17.70 -8.65
C GLY A 27 -17.87 -16.68 -8.23
N ASP A 28 -16.79 -16.60 -9.00
CA ASP A 28 -15.79 -15.55 -8.93
C ASP A 28 -16.51 -14.22 -9.28
N VAL A 29 -17.36 -13.76 -8.36
CA VAL A 29 -18.08 -12.51 -8.46
C VAL A 29 -17.01 -11.47 -8.21
N PRO A 30 -16.67 -10.65 -9.22
CA PRO A 30 -15.64 -9.64 -9.03
C PRO A 30 -16.07 -8.76 -7.87
N LEU A 31 -15.21 -8.65 -6.87
CA LEU A 31 -15.43 -7.75 -5.75
C LEU A 31 -15.67 -6.35 -6.30
N PRO A 32 -16.62 -5.59 -5.73
CA PRO A 32 -16.81 -4.20 -6.12
C PRO A 32 -15.49 -3.44 -5.92
N PRO A 33 -15.16 -2.49 -6.82
CA PRO A 33 -13.95 -1.71 -6.69
C PRO A 33 -13.96 -1.00 -5.34
N LEU A 34 -12.80 -1.01 -4.68
CA LEU A 34 -12.66 -0.29 -3.42
C LEU A 34 -12.94 1.20 -3.64
N PRO A 35 -13.62 1.87 -2.70
CA PRO A 35 -13.80 3.31 -2.79
C PRO A 35 -12.44 4.01 -2.82
N PRO A 36 -12.33 5.16 -3.49
CA PRO A 36 -11.09 5.92 -3.49
C PRO A 36 -10.69 6.25 -2.06
N PRO A 37 -9.39 6.17 -1.71
CA PRO A 37 -8.94 6.47 -0.37
C PRO A 37 -9.26 7.93 -0.04
N THR A 38 -9.91 8.15 1.11
CA THR A 38 -10.10 9.50 1.64
C THR A 38 -8.72 10.08 1.95
N PRO A 39 -8.39 11.29 1.45
CA PRO A 39 -7.11 11.91 1.73
C PRO A 39 -6.93 12.10 3.24
N PRO A 40 -5.73 11.87 3.78
CA PRO A 40 -5.48 12.04 5.19
C PRO A 40 -5.63 13.51 5.60
N SER A 41 -6.22 13.76 6.77
CA SER A 41 -6.38 15.12 7.32
C SER A 41 -5.07 15.72 7.85
N ARG A 42 -4.08 14.86 8.14
CA ARG A 42 -2.75 15.24 8.59
C ARG A 42 -1.67 14.34 7.97
N ILE A 43 -0.54 14.94 7.61
CA ILE A 43 0.63 14.25 7.08
C ILE A 43 1.84 14.75 7.86
N ASN A 44 2.60 13.84 8.48
CA ASN A 44 3.75 14.16 9.32
C ASN A 44 3.44 15.26 10.36
N ASP A 45 2.33 15.09 11.08
CA ASP A 45 1.79 16.02 12.11
C ASP A 45 1.36 17.41 11.62
N MET A 46 1.44 17.68 10.32
CA MET A 46 0.99 18.93 9.69
C MET A 46 -0.38 18.77 9.04
N ALA A 47 -1.20 19.83 9.08
CA ALA A 47 -2.50 19.82 8.42
C ALA A 47 -2.31 19.79 6.90
N THR A 48 -3.10 18.96 6.20
CA THR A 48 -2.96 18.78 4.75
C THR A 48 -3.17 20.11 3.99
N GLU A 49 -4.09 20.96 4.44
CA GLU A 49 -4.33 22.31 3.88
C GLU A 49 -3.12 23.25 4.03
N GLU A 50 -2.40 23.13 5.14
CA GLU A 50 -1.18 23.91 5.38
C GLU A 50 -0.09 23.48 4.41
N ILE A 51 0.09 22.16 4.21
CA ILE A 51 1.06 21.63 3.24
C ILE A 51 0.73 22.12 1.82
N TYR A 52 -0.53 22.10 1.40
CA TYR A 52 -0.93 22.62 0.09
C TYR A 52 -0.67 24.13 -0.05
N SER A 53 -0.87 24.89 1.03
CA SER A 53 -0.58 26.32 1.06
C SER A 53 0.93 26.57 0.89
N ILE A 54 1.77 25.79 1.59
CA ILE A 54 3.23 25.83 1.46
C ILE A 54 3.65 25.48 0.03
N ILE A 55 3.10 24.40 -0.56
CA ILE A 55 3.42 23.99 -1.94
C ILE A 55 3.08 25.10 -2.95
N LYS A 56 1.92 25.74 -2.80
CA LYS A 56 1.51 26.86 -3.68
C LYS A 56 2.49 28.03 -3.57
N GLU A 57 2.90 28.38 -2.35
CA GLU A 57 3.83 29.48 -2.13
C GLU A 57 5.24 29.15 -2.62
N LEU A 58 5.74 27.93 -2.38
CA LEU A 58 7.00 27.45 -2.93
C LEU A 58 7.01 27.52 -4.45
N ARG A 59 5.92 27.12 -5.11
CA ARG A 59 5.79 27.25 -6.57
C ARG A 59 5.88 28.71 -7.02
N ARG A 60 5.16 29.62 -6.35
CA ARG A 60 5.19 31.07 -6.65
C ARG A 60 6.59 31.65 -6.55
N GLN A 61 7.36 31.22 -5.55
CA GLN A 61 8.71 31.73 -5.31
C GLN A 61 9.75 31.07 -6.22
N ILE A 62 9.63 29.77 -6.53
CA ILE A 62 10.57 29.07 -7.43
C ILE A 62 10.58 29.65 -8.85
N ASP A 63 9.49 30.28 -9.31
CA ASP A 63 9.49 31.00 -10.58
C ASP A 63 10.45 32.23 -10.58
N ASP A 64 10.82 32.73 -9.40
CA ASP A 64 11.82 33.79 -9.20
C ASP A 64 13.19 33.21 -8.76
N PRO A 65 14.20 33.22 -9.64
CA PRO A 65 15.54 32.68 -9.31
C PRO A 65 16.23 33.42 -8.16
N ALA A 66 15.83 34.65 -7.83
CA ALA A 66 16.41 35.39 -6.71
C ALA A 66 16.10 34.75 -5.34
N THR A 67 14.99 34.01 -5.24
CA THR A 67 14.52 33.44 -3.97
C THR A 67 14.99 32.00 -3.73
N HIS A 68 15.62 31.35 -4.72
CA HIS A 68 15.98 29.93 -4.65
C HIS A 68 16.89 29.58 -3.47
N GLN A 69 17.86 30.43 -3.15
CA GLN A 69 18.77 30.21 -2.03
C GLN A 69 18.05 30.30 -0.69
N ASP A 70 17.12 31.25 -0.56
CA ASP A 70 16.34 31.47 0.66
C ASP A 70 15.36 30.31 0.89
N ILE A 71 14.67 29.84 -0.16
CA ILE A 71 13.82 28.65 -0.11
C ILE A 71 14.63 27.43 0.33
N LYS A 72 15.81 27.24 -0.26
CA LYS A 72 16.69 26.12 0.10
C LYS A 72 17.16 26.20 1.55
N ALA A 73 17.45 27.40 2.06
CA ALA A 73 17.81 27.61 3.44
C ALA A 73 16.64 27.32 4.39
N MET A 74 15.43 27.78 4.05
CA MET A 74 14.19 27.51 4.80
C MET A 74 13.91 26.01 4.88
N LEU A 75 13.90 25.30 3.75
CA LEU A 75 13.63 23.86 3.69
C LEU A 75 14.70 23.01 4.42
N LYS A 76 15.95 23.49 4.48
CA LYS A 76 16.99 22.85 5.30
C LYS A 76 16.78 23.03 6.79
N LYS A 77 16.26 24.19 7.20
CA LYS A 77 15.99 24.51 8.60
C LYS A 77 14.82 23.70 9.15
N GLU A 78 13.83 23.40 8.31
CA GLU A 78 12.60 22.72 8.70
C GLU A 78 12.42 21.40 7.92
N PRO A 79 13.12 20.33 8.33
CA PRO A 79 13.07 19.04 7.63
C PRO A 79 11.70 18.38 7.67
N SER A 80 10.86 18.66 8.68
CA SER A 80 9.47 18.18 8.76
C SER A 80 8.61 18.72 7.61
N VAL A 81 8.72 20.02 7.31
CA VAL A 81 8.03 20.67 6.18
C VAL A 81 8.50 20.06 4.87
N LEU A 82 9.82 19.90 4.69
CA LEU A 82 10.39 19.28 3.50
C LEU A 82 9.87 17.86 3.29
N LEU A 83 9.82 17.04 4.35
CA LEU A 83 9.30 15.67 4.27
C LEU A 83 7.80 15.63 3.96
N ALA A 84 7.01 16.52 4.57
CA ALA A 84 5.57 16.61 4.32
C ALA A 84 5.28 17.01 2.86
N VAL A 85 5.96 18.03 2.35
CA VAL A 85 5.87 18.47 0.95
C VAL A 85 6.33 17.38 -0.01
N ALA A 86 7.49 16.76 0.25
CA ALA A 86 8.02 15.69 -0.59
C ALA A 86 7.05 14.50 -0.66
N ARG A 87 6.41 14.15 0.46
CA ARG A 87 5.41 13.08 0.51
C ARG A 87 4.19 13.40 -0.33
N VAL A 88 3.62 14.61 -0.22
CA VAL A 88 2.46 15.02 -1.03
C VAL A 88 2.79 15.05 -2.53
N LEU A 89 3.96 15.57 -2.90
CA LEU A 89 4.40 15.61 -4.31
C LEU A 89 4.68 14.21 -4.86
N HIS A 90 5.17 13.30 -4.03
CA HIS A 90 5.40 11.91 -4.41
C HIS A 90 4.08 11.15 -4.58
N GLU A 91 3.16 11.22 -3.59
CA GLU A 91 1.86 10.53 -3.64
C GLU A 91 1.00 10.99 -4.82
N SER A 92 1.19 12.24 -5.29
CA SER A 92 0.55 12.78 -6.49
C SER A 92 1.29 12.47 -7.81
N ALA A 93 2.40 11.72 -7.76
CA ALA A 93 3.28 11.44 -8.89
C ALA A 93 3.81 12.69 -9.63
N LEU A 94 3.82 13.84 -8.94
CA LEU A 94 4.33 15.12 -9.45
C LEU A 94 5.84 15.27 -9.24
N LEU A 95 6.42 14.52 -8.31
CA LEU A 95 7.86 14.53 -8.06
C LEU A 95 8.59 13.72 -9.15
N ARG A 96 9.01 14.40 -10.21
CA ARG A 96 9.82 13.85 -11.30
C ARG A 96 11.22 14.45 -11.30
N ARG A 97 12.20 13.64 -11.66
CA ARG A 97 13.57 14.08 -11.88
C ARG A 97 13.97 13.78 -13.30
N THR A 98 14.73 14.69 -13.91
CA THR A 98 15.41 14.44 -15.17
C THR A 98 16.63 13.57 -14.91
N VAL A 99 16.75 12.47 -15.65
CA VAL A 99 17.88 11.54 -15.61
C VAL A 99 18.39 11.38 -17.03
N VAL A 100 19.70 11.32 -17.20
CA VAL A 100 20.30 10.99 -18.50
C VAL A 100 20.38 9.48 -18.59
N GLY A 101 19.63 8.91 -19.53
CA GLY A 101 19.65 7.48 -19.85
C GLY A 101 20.97 7.03 -20.45
N VAL A 102 21.16 5.71 -20.54
CA VAL A 102 22.40 5.09 -21.07
C VAL A 102 22.68 5.52 -22.51
N ASP A 103 21.63 5.82 -23.27
CA ASP A 103 21.69 6.26 -24.66
C ASP A 103 21.94 7.78 -24.80
N GLY A 104 22.21 8.48 -23.69
CA GLY A 104 22.43 9.92 -23.65
C GLY A 104 21.17 10.78 -23.76
N GLN A 105 19.98 10.16 -23.83
CA GLN A 105 18.70 10.86 -23.86
C GLN A 105 18.28 11.33 -22.46
N VAL A 106 17.65 12.50 -22.38
CA VAL A 106 17.11 13.02 -21.13
C VAL A 106 15.70 12.46 -20.93
N GLU A 107 15.52 11.66 -19.89
CA GLU A 107 14.23 11.07 -19.52
C GLU A 107 13.71 11.66 -18.21
N GLU A 108 12.39 11.79 -18.10
CA GLU A 108 11.74 12.08 -16.82
C GLU A 108 11.45 10.77 -16.07
N GLN A 109 12.01 10.65 -14.87
CA GLN A 109 11.75 9.53 -13.98
C GLN A 109 10.97 10.01 -12.74
N VAL A 110 9.92 9.28 -12.36
CA VAL A 110 9.26 9.48 -11.06
C VAL A 110 10.28 9.19 -9.96
N VAL A 111 10.41 10.11 -9.01
CA VAL A 111 11.33 9.93 -7.89
C VAL A 111 10.82 8.78 -7.01
N PRO A 112 11.60 7.72 -6.77
CA PRO A 112 11.15 6.59 -5.97
C PRO A 112 11.02 6.97 -4.48
N LEU A 113 10.01 6.42 -3.80
CA LEU A 113 9.85 6.57 -2.36
C LEU A 113 11.04 5.89 -1.65
N PRO A 114 11.64 6.51 -0.62
CA PRO A 114 12.52 5.79 0.28
C PRO A 114 11.76 4.60 0.88
N GLN A 115 12.37 3.41 0.87
CA GLN A 115 11.75 2.23 1.45
C GLN A 115 11.40 2.50 2.92
N ALA A 116 10.13 2.30 3.27
CA ALA A 116 9.71 2.34 4.66
C ALA A 116 10.44 1.23 5.43
N PRO A 117 10.86 1.48 6.68
CA PRO A 117 11.40 0.42 7.51
C PRO A 117 10.36 -0.70 7.66
N PRO A 118 10.78 -1.97 7.64
CA PRO A 118 9.87 -3.09 7.78
C PRO A 118 9.10 -2.97 9.11
N PRO A 119 7.80 -3.33 9.13
CA PRO A 119 7.03 -3.26 10.36
C PRO A 119 7.65 -4.17 11.43
N PRO A 120 7.52 -3.81 12.71
CA PRO A 120 8.03 -4.62 13.80
C PRO A 120 7.39 -6.01 13.76
N LEU A 121 8.21 -7.05 13.88
CA LEU A 121 7.72 -8.42 13.95
C LEU A 121 6.89 -8.61 15.22
N PRO A 122 5.79 -9.38 15.17
CA PRO A 122 5.09 -9.80 16.38
C PRO A 122 6.03 -10.59 17.29
N SER A 123 5.77 -10.56 18.59
CA SER A 123 6.55 -11.32 19.58
C SER A 123 6.66 -12.79 19.19
N GLY A 124 7.89 -13.31 19.11
CA GLY A 124 8.17 -14.71 18.77
C GLY A 124 8.43 -14.98 17.28
N TYR A 125 8.23 -14.00 16.39
CA TYR A 125 8.53 -14.14 14.96
C TYR A 125 9.95 -13.67 14.64
N ARG A 126 10.62 -14.34 13.69
CA ARG A 126 11.99 -14.01 13.23
C ARG A 126 12.06 -13.39 11.83
N SER A 127 10.98 -13.46 11.06
CA SER A 127 10.88 -12.92 9.71
C SER A 127 9.40 -12.80 9.28
N TRP A 128 9.13 -11.92 8.31
CA TRP A 128 7.83 -11.77 7.60
C TRP A 128 7.67 -12.76 6.42
N ALA A 129 8.47 -13.82 6.41
CA ALA A 129 8.54 -14.81 5.32
C ALA A 129 7.27 -15.66 5.23
#